data_AF-A0A7T5R133-F1
#
_entry.id   AF-A0A7T5R133-F1
#
_cell.length_a   1.000
_cell.length_b   1.000
_cell.length_c   1.000
_cell.angle_alpha   90.00
_cell.angle_beta   90.00
_cell.angle_gamma   90.00
#
_symmetry.space_group_name_H-M   'P 1'
#
loop_
_entity.id
_entity.type
_entity.pdbx_description
1 polymer ?
#
loop_
_entity_poly.entity_id
_entity_poly.type
_entity_poly.pdbx_seq_one_letter_code
_entity_poly.pdbx_strand_id
1 'polypeptide(L)'
;MSLIRPIAAACSAVFLVLPLLAYPQAIGAAPATKAQANSFFESCLIGKPPFVSNDAIMTLCACYSASVMETLSAEDIANIGSPDSDPLRRKILTDIYAPCVENVIAEILRDECLNDPKVRDLEGRYNTQDICSCAAHQTHLWTEGKGKNLMTEGLQGNPAPEQPLMLILSHPLLVSQKTGNMVACSAVPR
;
A
#
# COMPACT_ATOMS: atom_id res chain seq x y z
N MET A 1 13.73 -78.99 -38.14
CA MET A 1 14.08 -79.24 -36.72
C MET A 1 13.78 -77.96 -35.96
N SER A 2 12.54 -77.78 -35.51
CA SER A 2 12.06 -78.19 -34.18
C SER A 2 12.92 -77.63 -33.05
N LEU A 3 12.40 -76.62 -32.36
CA LEU A 3 12.09 -76.71 -30.93
C LEU A 3 11.40 -75.42 -30.47
N ILE A 4 10.08 -75.52 -30.37
CA ILE A 4 9.20 -74.60 -29.65
C ILE A 4 9.42 -74.88 -28.15
N ARG A 5 9.66 -73.82 -27.36
CA ARG A 5 9.57 -73.88 -25.89
C ARG A 5 8.57 -72.84 -25.39
N PRO A 6 7.52 -73.24 -24.65
CA PRO A 6 6.62 -72.34 -23.96
C PRO A 6 7.04 -72.21 -22.48
N ILE A 7 7.23 -71.01 -21.94
CA ILE A 7 7.38 -70.83 -20.49
C ILE A 7 6.65 -69.58 -20.00
N ALA A 8 5.55 -69.88 -19.30
CA ALA A 8 4.99 -69.24 -18.11
C ALA A 8 4.79 -67.72 -18.09
N ALA A 9 3.52 -67.34 -18.29
CA ALA A 9 2.96 -66.11 -17.76
C ALA A 9 2.95 -66.18 -16.21
N ALA A 10 3.78 -65.37 -15.57
CA ALA A 10 3.69 -65.08 -14.15
C ALA A 10 2.89 -63.77 -13.98
N CYS A 11 1.61 -63.89 -13.65
CA CYS A 11 0.80 -62.79 -13.13
C CYS A 11 1.29 -62.44 -11.71
N SER A 12 2.34 -61.64 -11.62
CA SER A 12 2.68 -60.96 -10.36
C SER A 12 1.67 -59.84 -10.14
N ALA A 13 0.71 -60.07 -9.26
CA ALA A 13 -0.11 -59.03 -8.68
C ALA A 13 0.79 -58.11 -7.84
N VAL A 14 1.31 -57.05 -8.46
CA VAL A 14 1.94 -55.94 -7.76
C VAL A 14 0.82 -55.19 -7.05
N PHE A 15 0.62 -55.51 -5.76
CA PHE A 15 -0.09 -54.64 -4.84
C PHE A 15 0.68 -53.31 -4.77
N LEU A 16 0.21 -52.32 -5.54
CA LEU A 16 0.52 -50.91 -5.32
C LEU A 16 0.00 -50.56 -3.93
N VAL A 17 0.82 -50.78 -2.91
CA VAL A 17 0.72 -50.06 -1.65
C VAL A 17 1.04 -48.61 -2.00
N LEU A 18 0.01 -47.84 -2.35
CA LEU A 18 0.14 -46.39 -2.36
C LEU A 18 0.64 -46.01 -0.96
N PRO A 19 1.85 -45.43 -0.82
CA PRO A 19 2.13 -44.70 0.39
C PRO A 19 1.06 -43.62 0.44
N LEU A 20 0.19 -43.69 1.45
CA LEU A 20 -0.52 -42.53 1.96
C LEU A 20 0.57 -41.50 2.29
N LEU A 21 0.97 -40.74 1.28
CA LEU A 21 1.67 -39.49 1.44
C LEU A 21 0.72 -38.68 2.30
N ALA A 22 1.00 -38.66 3.59
CA ALA A 22 0.42 -37.72 4.52
C ALA A 22 0.72 -36.34 3.93
N TYR A 23 -0.23 -35.82 3.15
CA TYR A 23 -0.23 -34.43 2.78
C TYR A 23 -0.10 -33.68 4.11
N PRO A 24 0.96 -32.88 4.30
CA PRO A 24 0.98 -31.99 5.44
C PRO A 24 -0.33 -31.21 5.36
N GLN A 25 -1.21 -31.46 6.34
CA GLN A 25 -2.40 -30.66 6.52
C GLN A 25 -1.85 -29.25 6.60
N ALA A 26 -2.16 -28.41 5.61
CA ALA A 26 -1.83 -27.00 5.67
C ALA A 26 -2.45 -26.51 6.98
N ILE A 27 -1.61 -26.36 8.01
CA ILE A 27 -2.02 -25.81 9.30
C ILE A 27 -2.41 -24.40 8.92
N GLY A 28 -3.72 -24.17 8.81
CA GLY A 28 -4.27 -22.89 8.41
C GLY A 28 -3.57 -21.82 9.24
N ALA A 29 -2.95 -20.86 8.55
CA ALA A 29 -2.28 -19.74 9.19
C ALA A 29 -3.21 -19.19 10.28
N ALA A 30 -2.71 -19.14 11.52
CA ALA A 30 -3.51 -18.65 12.63
C ALA A 30 -4.03 -17.24 12.28
N PRO A 31 -5.29 -16.91 12.63
CA PRO A 31 -5.82 -15.59 12.36
C PRO A 31 -4.95 -14.54 13.03
N ALA A 32 -4.72 -13.44 12.30
CA ALA A 32 -3.85 -12.38 12.77
C ALA A 32 -4.42 -11.75 14.06
N THR A 33 -3.56 -11.49 15.05
CA THR A 33 -3.98 -11.13 16.41
C THR A 33 -4.11 -9.61 16.60
N LYS A 34 -4.96 -9.18 17.54
CA LYS A 34 -5.06 -7.76 17.94
C LYS A 34 -3.71 -7.17 18.37
N ALA A 35 -2.84 -7.98 18.99
CA ALA A 35 -1.52 -7.56 19.40
C ALA A 35 -0.62 -7.21 18.21
N GLN A 36 -0.70 -7.99 17.11
CA GLN A 36 0.04 -7.71 15.88
C GLN A 36 -0.44 -6.40 15.22
N ALA A 37 -1.75 -6.18 15.11
CA ALA A 37 -2.30 -4.93 14.59
C ALA A 37 -1.82 -3.71 15.38
N ASN A 38 -1.85 -3.80 16.71
CA ASN A 38 -1.36 -2.73 17.59
C ASN A 38 0.14 -2.47 17.39
N SER A 39 0.94 -3.51 17.23
CA SER A 39 2.38 -3.37 16.98
C SER A 39 2.67 -2.66 15.64
N PHE A 40 1.92 -2.96 14.57
CA PHE A 40 2.04 -2.23 13.30
C PHE A 40 1.63 -0.76 13.44
N PHE A 41 0.55 -0.49 14.17
CA PHE A 41 0.09 0.87 14.44
C PHE A 41 1.15 1.69 15.19
N GLU A 42 1.70 1.16 16.28
CA GLU A 42 2.74 1.82 17.07
C GLU A 42 4.02 2.05 16.27
N SER A 43 4.47 1.05 15.50
CA SER A 43 5.66 1.16 14.64
C SER A 43 5.49 2.25 13.58
N CYS A 44 4.29 2.35 13.00
CA CYS A 44 3.96 3.39 12.03
C CYS A 44 4.02 4.80 12.66
N LEU A 45 3.52 4.98 13.88
CA LEU A 45 3.58 6.27 14.59
C LEU A 45 5.02 6.73 14.87
N ILE A 46 5.93 5.80 15.16
CA ILE A 46 7.35 6.12 15.38
C ILE A 46 7.99 6.72 14.12
N GLY A 47 7.59 6.24 12.94
CA GLY A 47 8.09 6.72 11.64
C GLY A 47 7.43 8.02 11.15
N LYS A 48 6.70 8.75 11.99
CA LYS A 48 5.95 9.95 11.59
C LYS A 48 6.85 11.00 10.92
N PRO A 49 6.57 11.41 9.66
CA PRO A 49 7.27 12.53 9.06
C PRO A 49 7.02 13.84 9.81
N PRO A 50 8.00 14.76 9.89
CA PRO A 50 7.88 15.98 10.69
C PRO A 50 6.79 16.94 10.19
N PHE A 51 6.46 16.88 8.90
CA PHE A 51 5.45 17.71 8.24
C PHE A 51 4.04 17.10 8.25
N VAL A 52 3.86 15.91 8.81
CA VAL A 52 2.54 15.26 8.95
C VAL A 52 2.00 15.54 10.36
N SER A 53 0.74 16.00 10.45
CA SER A 53 0.08 16.24 11.74
C SER A 53 -0.14 14.94 12.52
N ASN A 54 -0.43 15.06 13.82
CA ASN A 54 -0.71 13.90 14.65
C ASN A 54 -2.01 13.18 14.22
N ASP A 55 -3.03 13.94 13.81
CA ASP A 55 -4.32 13.36 13.40
C ASP A 55 -4.19 12.63 12.05
N ALA A 56 -3.43 13.21 11.11
CA ALA A 56 -3.12 12.60 9.82
C ALA A 56 -2.37 11.28 9.99
N ILE A 57 -1.30 11.26 10.81
CA ILE A 57 -0.52 10.04 11.01
C ILE A 57 -1.32 8.97 11.73
N MET A 58 -2.17 9.33 12.70
CA MET A 58 -3.03 8.36 13.39
C MET A 58 -4.00 7.70 12.41
N THR A 59 -4.59 8.49 11.49
CA THR A 59 -5.48 7.99 10.45
C THR A 59 -4.73 7.05 9.48
N LEU A 60 -3.55 7.46 9.02
CA LEU A 60 -2.69 6.63 8.17
C LEU A 60 -2.33 5.31 8.85
N CYS A 61 -1.84 5.36 10.09
CA CYS A 61 -1.41 4.18 10.82
C CYS A 61 -2.56 3.24 11.15
N ALA A 62 -3.76 3.76 11.40
CA ALA A 62 -4.96 2.95 11.59
C ALA A 62 -5.38 2.22 10.30
N CYS A 63 -5.40 2.94 9.16
CA CYS A 63 -5.68 2.33 7.86
C CYS A 63 -4.62 1.29 7.49
N TYR A 64 -3.34 1.63 7.68
CA TYR A 64 -2.22 0.77 7.36
C TYR A 64 -2.25 -0.53 8.19
N SER A 65 -2.43 -0.43 9.50
CA SER A 65 -2.48 -1.61 10.37
C SER A 65 -3.66 -2.51 10.04
N ALA A 66 -4.85 -1.96 9.77
CA ALA A 66 -5.99 -2.74 9.31
C ALA A 66 -5.71 -3.44 7.97
N SER A 67 -5.19 -2.69 6.99
CA SER A 67 -4.91 -3.19 5.64
C SER A 67 -3.82 -4.27 5.64
N VAL A 68 -2.81 -4.17 6.52
CA VAL A 68 -1.82 -5.24 6.73
C VAL A 68 -2.48 -6.54 7.15
N MET A 69 -3.40 -6.46 8.12
CA MET A 69 -4.06 -7.65 8.68
C MET A 69 -5.06 -8.27 7.70
N GLU A 70 -5.62 -7.48 6.78
CA GLU A 70 -6.54 -7.95 5.74
C GLU A 70 -5.82 -8.52 4.52
N THR A 71 -4.66 -7.96 4.16
CA THR A 71 -4.00 -8.23 2.87
C THR A 71 -2.85 -9.24 2.97
N LEU A 72 -2.17 -9.31 4.11
CA LEU A 72 -0.99 -10.16 4.30
C LEU A 72 -1.36 -11.47 5.01
N SER A 73 -0.74 -12.55 4.55
CA SER A 73 -0.79 -13.83 5.27
C SER A 73 0.07 -13.76 6.55
N ALA A 74 -0.12 -14.71 7.47
CA ALA A 74 0.77 -14.81 8.63
C ALA A 74 2.24 -15.06 8.23
N GLU A 75 2.46 -15.78 7.12
CA GLU A 75 3.80 -16.00 6.54
C GLU A 75 4.39 -14.69 6.00
N ASP A 76 3.60 -13.90 5.25
CA ASP A 76 4.01 -12.58 4.79
C ASP A 76 4.42 -11.71 5.99
N ILE A 77 3.57 -11.65 7.03
CA ILE A 77 3.84 -10.89 8.26
C ILE A 77 5.14 -11.33 8.94
N ALA A 78 5.38 -12.65 9.05
CA ALA A 78 6.60 -13.18 9.66
C ALA A 78 7.87 -12.84 8.86
N ASN A 79 7.73 -12.58 7.57
CA ASN A 79 8.82 -12.25 6.66
C ASN A 79 9.05 -10.73 6.49
N ILE A 80 8.25 -9.87 7.14
CA ILE A 80 8.46 -8.42 7.12
C ILE A 80 9.82 -8.10 7.78
N GLY A 81 10.69 -7.43 7.03
CA GLY A 81 12.04 -7.06 7.49
C GLY A 81 13.13 -8.10 7.20
N SER A 82 12.77 -9.23 6.58
CA SER A 82 13.76 -10.16 6.04
C SER A 82 14.58 -9.52 4.91
N PRO A 83 15.88 -9.84 4.74
CA PRO A 83 16.69 -9.35 3.63
C PRO A 83 16.09 -9.65 2.24
N ASP A 84 15.33 -10.74 2.12
CA ASP A 84 14.69 -11.18 0.88
C ASP A 84 13.26 -10.62 0.71
N SER A 85 12.81 -9.73 1.60
CA SER A 85 11.44 -9.21 1.61
C SER A 85 11.17 -8.10 0.59
N ASP A 86 12.00 -7.94 -0.44
CA ASP A 86 11.87 -6.87 -1.42
C ASP A 86 10.53 -6.90 -2.19
N PRO A 87 10.06 -8.06 -2.71
CA PRO A 87 8.74 -8.17 -3.34
C PRO A 87 7.61 -7.87 -2.36
N LEU A 88 7.75 -8.34 -1.11
CA LEU A 88 6.79 -8.10 -0.05
C LEU A 88 6.74 -6.61 0.34
N ARG A 89 7.90 -5.95 0.44
CA ARG A 89 7.99 -4.50 0.70
C ARG A 89 7.30 -3.70 -0.39
N ARG A 90 7.51 -4.06 -1.67
CA ARG A 90 6.79 -3.41 -2.78
C ARG A 90 5.29 -3.61 -2.66
N LYS A 91 4.82 -4.84 -2.40
CA LYS A 91 3.39 -5.14 -2.15
C LYS A 91 2.84 -4.28 -1.00
N ILE A 92 3.56 -4.19 0.12
CA ILE A 92 3.16 -3.35 1.26
C ILE A 92 3.04 -1.89 0.84
N LEU A 93 4.03 -1.36 0.12
CA LEU A 93 4.01 0.05 -0.28
C LEU A 93 2.91 0.35 -1.31
N THR A 94 2.66 -0.54 -2.28
CA THR A 94 1.71 -0.28 -3.37
C THR A 94 0.27 -0.65 -3.04
N ASP A 95 0.06 -1.73 -2.28
CA ASP A 95 -1.27 -2.32 -2.09
C ASP A 95 -1.88 -2.00 -0.72
N ILE A 96 -1.05 -1.59 0.25
CA ILE A 96 -1.46 -1.30 1.63
C ILE A 96 -1.21 0.17 1.96
N TYR A 97 0.03 0.64 1.79
CA TYR A 97 0.41 2.01 2.19
C TYR A 97 -0.16 3.07 1.23
N ALA A 98 -0.03 2.89 -0.08
CA ALA A 98 -0.46 3.89 -1.06
C ALA A 98 -1.96 4.26 -0.96
N PRO A 99 -2.91 3.31 -0.81
CA PRO A 99 -4.31 3.66 -0.56
C PRO A 99 -4.53 4.42 0.76
N CYS A 100 -3.76 4.10 1.80
CA CYS A 100 -3.93 4.72 3.12
C CYS A 100 -3.39 6.16 3.23
N VAL A 101 -2.50 6.59 2.33
CA VAL A 101 -1.92 7.94 2.40
C VAL A 101 -2.77 9.03 1.77
N GLU A 102 -3.86 8.68 1.08
CA GLU A 102 -4.66 9.64 0.31
C GLU A 102 -5.26 10.76 1.19
N ASN A 103 -5.66 10.43 2.43
CA ASN A 103 -6.13 11.40 3.42
C ASN A 103 -5.00 12.31 3.92
N VAL A 104 -3.80 11.73 4.12
CA VAL A 104 -2.61 12.49 4.53
C VAL A 104 -2.19 13.47 3.44
N ILE A 105 -2.24 13.03 2.18
CA ILE A 105 -1.95 13.90 1.03
C ILE A 105 -2.94 15.09 1.02
N ALA A 106 -4.24 14.84 1.16
CA ALA A 106 -5.24 15.90 1.20
C ALA A 106 -4.91 16.96 2.27
N GLU A 107 -4.57 16.52 3.48
CA GLU A 107 -4.24 17.42 4.57
C GLU A 107 -2.97 18.22 4.32
N ILE A 108 -1.88 17.57 3.88
CA ILE A 108 -0.62 18.23 3.52
C ILE A 108 -0.88 19.29 2.45
N LEU A 109 -1.62 18.95 1.39
CA LEU A 109 -1.88 19.87 0.30
C LEU A 109 -2.76 21.05 0.73
N ARG A 110 -3.69 20.83 1.67
CA ARG A 110 -4.49 21.90 2.26
C ARG A 110 -3.60 22.85 3.07
N ASP A 111 -2.71 22.30 3.90
CA ASP A 111 -1.82 23.10 4.73
C ASP A 111 -0.78 23.86 3.88
N GLU A 112 -0.17 23.21 2.90
CA GLU A 112 0.71 23.86 1.92
C GLU A 112 0.00 25.02 1.21
N CYS A 113 -1.26 24.82 0.81
CA CYS A 113 -2.06 25.85 0.16
C CYS A 113 -2.32 27.05 1.07
N LEU A 114 -2.70 26.81 2.33
CA LEU A 114 -2.96 27.88 3.30
C LEU A 114 -1.70 28.66 3.68
N ASN A 115 -0.54 28.02 3.60
CA ASN A 115 0.74 28.63 3.89
C ASN A 115 1.42 29.26 2.66
N ASP A 116 0.89 29.08 1.44
CA ASP A 116 1.41 29.73 0.23
C ASP A 116 1.13 31.24 0.29
N PRO A 117 2.18 32.10 0.26
CA PRO A 117 1.99 33.56 0.25
C PRO A 117 1.05 34.06 -0.84
N LYS A 118 1.06 33.43 -2.03
CA LYS A 118 0.19 33.83 -3.14
C LYS A 118 -1.29 33.56 -2.85
N VAL A 119 -1.59 32.52 -2.07
CA VAL A 119 -2.96 32.22 -1.64
C VAL A 119 -3.35 33.17 -0.50
N ARG A 120 -2.43 33.44 0.43
CA ARG A 120 -2.66 34.40 1.51
C ARG A 120 -2.92 35.82 1.00
N ASP A 121 -2.27 36.22 -0.10
CA ASP A 121 -2.52 37.51 -0.76
C ASP A 121 -3.96 37.63 -1.34
N LEU A 122 -4.70 36.52 -1.44
CA LEU A 122 -6.10 36.49 -1.84
C LEU A 122 -7.07 36.67 -0.66
N GLU A 123 -6.58 36.64 0.59
CA GLU A 123 -7.40 36.87 1.78
C GLU A 123 -8.10 38.22 1.68
N GLY A 124 -9.39 38.24 2.06
CA GLY A 124 -10.26 39.40 1.94
C GLY A 124 -10.91 39.59 0.57
N ARG A 125 -10.44 38.89 -0.48
CA ARG A 125 -11.13 38.81 -1.78
C ARG A 125 -11.84 37.49 -1.98
N TYR A 126 -11.26 36.42 -1.43
CA TYR A 126 -11.78 35.06 -1.51
C TYR A 126 -11.74 34.38 -0.15
N ASN A 127 -12.58 33.35 0.02
CA ASN A 127 -12.45 32.43 1.13
C ASN A 127 -11.32 31.43 0.82
N THR A 128 -10.10 31.73 1.26
CA THR A 128 -8.90 30.90 1.02
C THR A 128 -9.04 29.50 1.62
N GLN A 129 -9.73 29.36 2.75
CA GLN A 129 -10.05 28.07 3.36
C GLN A 129 -10.88 27.18 2.42
N ASP A 130 -11.87 27.76 1.75
CA ASP A 130 -12.72 27.05 0.80
C ASP A 130 -11.96 26.62 -0.46
N ILE A 131 -11.10 27.49 -0.98
CA ILE A 131 -10.25 27.19 -2.14
C ILE A 131 -9.29 26.05 -1.81
N CYS A 132 -8.56 26.15 -0.69
CA CYS A 132 -7.59 25.13 -0.29
C CYS A 132 -8.28 23.81 0.04
N SER A 133 -9.43 23.83 0.71
CA SER A 133 -10.19 22.61 1.02
C SER A 133 -10.72 21.95 -0.25
N CYS A 134 -11.21 22.75 -1.21
CA CYS A 134 -11.62 22.27 -2.53
C CYS A 134 -10.47 21.62 -3.29
N ALA A 135 -9.32 22.30 -3.38
CA ALA A 135 -8.18 21.81 -4.14
C ALA A 135 -7.58 20.54 -3.51
N ALA A 136 -7.48 20.50 -2.19
CA ALA A 136 -7.08 19.31 -1.44
C ALA A 136 -8.03 18.12 -1.71
N HIS A 137 -9.34 18.35 -1.62
CA HIS A 137 -10.34 17.31 -1.87
C HIS A 137 -10.32 16.80 -3.31
N GLN A 138 -10.22 17.69 -4.31
CA GLN A 138 -10.11 17.27 -5.71
C GLN A 138 -8.82 16.49 -5.97
N THR A 139 -7.73 16.85 -5.28
CA THR A 139 -6.46 16.12 -5.42
C THR A 139 -6.54 14.76 -4.75
N HIS A 140 -7.21 14.67 -3.60
CA HIS A 140 -7.51 13.42 -2.91
C HIS A 140 -8.26 12.43 -3.83
N LEU A 141 -9.39 12.84 -4.41
CA LEU A 141 -10.16 12.00 -5.34
C LEU A 141 -9.33 11.52 -6.53
N TRP A 142 -8.44 12.37 -7.04
CA TRP A 142 -7.54 11.97 -8.12
C TRP A 142 -6.49 10.96 -7.63
N THR A 143 -5.97 11.13 -6.41
CA THR A 143 -5.03 10.18 -5.81
C THR A 143 -5.67 8.83 -5.50
N GLU A 144 -6.97 8.75 -5.16
CA GLU A 144 -7.68 7.46 -5.00
C GLU A 144 -7.53 6.57 -6.25
N GLY A 145 -7.59 7.16 -7.45
CA GLY A 145 -7.45 6.43 -8.72
C GLY A 145 -6.01 6.25 -9.22
N LYS A 146 -5.03 6.94 -8.62
CA LYS A 146 -3.66 7.03 -9.17
C LYS A 146 -2.55 6.69 -8.18
N GLY A 147 -2.81 6.75 -6.87
CA GLY A 147 -1.80 6.66 -5.81
C GLY A 147 -0.94 5.40 -5.90
N LYS A 148 -1.57 4.24 -6.15
CA LYS A 148 -0.85 2.97 -6.37
C LYS A 148 0.12 3.03 -7.55
N ASN A 149 -0.27 3.64 -8.67
CA ASN A 149 0.59 3.76 -9.85
C ASN A 149 1.75 4.70 -9.58
N LEU A 150 1.49 5.85 -8.94
CA LEU A 150 2.54 6.82 -8.56
C LEU A 150 3.57 6.19 -7.63
N MET A 151 3.12 5.42 -6.63
CA MET A 151 4.00 4.66 -5.75
C MET A 151 4.81 3.62 -6.53
N THR A 152 4.15 2.86 -7.40
CA THR A 152 4.81 1.81 -8.21
C THR A 152 5.91 2.41 -9.10
N GLU A 153 5.63 3.52 -9.77
CA GLU A 153 6.60 4.25 -10.61
C GLU A 153 7.76 4.78 -9.76
N GLY A 154 7.48 5.41 -8.62
CA GLY A 154 8.52 5.91 -7.71
C GLY A 154 9.46 4.80 -7.19
N LEU A 155 8.92 3.61 -6.94
CA LEU A 155 9.69 2.44 -6.48
C LEU A 155 10.60 1.82 -7.55
N GLN A 156 10.42 2.15 -8.83
CA GLN A 156 11.34 1.73 -9.89
C GLN A 156 12.67 2.48 -9.80
N GLY A 157 12.63 3.78 -9.47
CA GLY A 157 13.82 4.61 -9.28
C GLY A 157 14.42 4.54 -7.88
N ASN A 158 13.61 4.24 -6.86
CA ASN A 158 14.05 4.12 -5.48
C ASN A 158 13.30 2.97 -4.77
N PRO A 159 13.85 1.73 -4.76
CA PRO A 159 13.12 0.55 -4.27
C PRO A 159 12.97 0.49 -2.75
N ALA A 160 13.71 1.31 -2.00
CA ALA A 160 13.71 1.34 -0.54
C ALA A 160 13.69 2.81 -0.05
N PRO A 161 12.61 3.56 -0.33
CA PRO A 161 12.55 4.95 0.06
C PRO A 161 12.49 5.08 1.58
N GLU A 162 13.30 5.97 2.16
CA GLU A 162 13.22 6.31 3.58
C GLU A 162 11.85 6.92 3.93
N GLN A 163 11.28 7.69 3.01
CA GLN A 163 9.97 8.33 3.16
C GLN A 163 9.10 7.98 1.94
N PRO A 164 8.34 6.86 1.98
CA PRO A 164 7.53 6.42 0.85
C PRO A 164 6.50 7.45 0.39
N LEU A 165 5.94 8.24 1.32
CA LEU A 165 5.02 9.34 1.01
C LEU A 165 5.63 10.35 0.01
N MET A 166 6.94 10.59 0.08
CA MET A 166 7.61 11.54 -0.82
C MET A 166 7.65 11.05 -2.25
N LEU A 167 7.56 9.75 -2.51
CA LEU A 167 7.46 9.22 -3.88
C LEU A 167 6.18 9.70 -4.57
N ILE A 168 5.09 9.88 -3.81
CA ILE A 168 3.83 10.40 -4.32
C ILE A 168 3.84 11.93 -4.33
N LEU A 169 4.21 12.56 -3.21
CA LEU A 169 4.17 14.02 -3.05
C LEU A 169 5.05 14.78 -4.05
N SER A 170 6.21 14.22 -4.39
CA SER A 170 7.14 14.82 -5.36
C SER A 170 6.85 14.43 -6.82
N HIS A 171 5.84 13.60 -7.07
CA HIS A 171 5.59 13.09 -8.40
C HIS A 171 5.10 14.21 -9.34
N PRO A 172 5.69 14.40 -10.55
CA PRO A 172 5.31 15.49 -11.46
C PRO A 172 3.81 15.54 -11.80
N LEU A 173 3.17 14.38 -11.95
CA LEU A 173 1.73 14.31 -12.20
C LEU A 173 0.89 14.87 -11.04
N LEU A 174 1.28 14.59 -9.79
CA LEU A 174 0.57 15.13 -8.63
C LEU A 174 0.79 16.64 -8.54
N VAL A 175 2.01 17.13 -8.78
CA VAL A 175 2.31 18.56 -8.79
C VAL A 175 1.46 19.28 -9.83
N SER A 176 1.38 18.75 -11.05
CA SER A 176 0.55 19.30 -12.12
C SER A 176 -0.94 19.27 -11.75
N GLN A 177 -1.43 18.16 -11.21
CA GLN A 177 -2.84 18.02 -10.80
C GLN A 177 -3.21 19.00 -9.68
N LYS A 178 -2.33 19.15 -8.67
CA LYS A 178 -2.52 20.12 -7.57
C LYS A 178 -2.70 21.53 -8.10
N THR A 179 -1.83 21.97 -9.01
CA THR A 179 -1.94 23.31 -9.61
C THR A 179 -3.23 23.46 -10.41
N GLY A 180 -3.64 22.45 -11.19
CA GLY A 180 -4.90 22.48 -11.93
C GLY A 180 -6.12 22.59 -11.01
N ASN A 181 -6.14 21.81 -9.93
CA ASN A 181 -7.22 21.82 -8.94
C ASN A 181 -7.32 23.17 -8.22
N MET A 182 -6.18 23.79 -7.89
CA MET A 182 -6.14 25.15 -7.31
C MET A 182 -6.79 26.19 -8.22
N VAL A 183 -6.48 26.16 -9.52
CA VAL A 183 -7.06 27.08 -10.51
C VAL A 183 -8.56 26.82 -10.69
N ALA A 184 -8.98 25.55 -10.75
CA ALA A 184 -10.38 25.20 -10.88
C ALA A 184 -11.21 25.66 -9.67
N CYS A 185 -10.68 25.48 -8.46
CA CYS A 185 -11.37 25.82 -7.22
C CYS A 185 -11.46 27.34 -6.96
N SER A 186 -10.54 28.15 -7.51
CA SER A 186 -10.63 29.62 -7.41
C SER A 186 -11.58 30.25 -8.43
N ALA A 187 -11.92 29.52 -9.49
CA ALA A 187 -12.83 29.99 -10.55
C ALA A 187 -14.33 29.88 -10.19
N VAL A 188 -14.67 29.17 -9.10
CA VAL A 188 -16.06 29.01 -8.67
C VAL A 188 -16.43 30.18 -7.75
N PRO A 189 -17.31 31.11 -8.16
CA PRO A 189 -17.83 32.12 -7.23
C PRO A 189 -18.60 31.41 -6.12
N ARG A 190 -18.17 31.61 -4.87
CA ARG A 190 -18.81 31.11 -3.66
C ARG A 190 -19.34 32.27 -2.83
#